data_AF-A0A4Z2BS17-F1
#
_entry.id   AF-A0A4Z2BS17-F1
#
_cell.length_a   1.000
_cell.length_b   1.000
_cell.length_c   1.000
_cell.angle_alpha   90.00
_cell.angle_beta   90.00
_cell.angle_gamma   90.00
#
_symmetry.space_group_name_H-M   'P 1'
#
loop_
_entity.id
_entity.type
_entity.pdbx_description
1 polymer ?
#
loop_
_entity_poly.entity_id
_entity_poly.type
_entity_poly.pdbx_seq_one_letter_code
_entity_poly.pdbx_strand_id
1 'polypeptide(L)'
;MHLAVLLVASVLSVGTLALDNGLMRTPPMGWLAWERFRCDIDCDQDPKNCISENLFTDMADRLSQDGWKDLGYVYVNIDDCWSSKERDEKGRLQP
;
A
#
# COMPACT_ATOMS: atom_id res chain seq x y z
N MET A 1 -15.28 -38.21 22.10
CA MET A 1 -14.70 -37.84 20.78
C MET A 1 -14.86 -36.36 20.46
N HIS A 2 -16.06 -35.78 20.48
CA HIS A 2 -16.25 -34.36 20.12
C HIS A 2 -15.51 -33.36 21.02
N LEU A 3 -15.39 -33.63 22.33
CA LEU A 3 -14.68 -32.76 23.26
C LEU A 3 -13.16 -32.71 23.01
N ALA A 4 -12.56 -33.84 22.62
CA ALA A 4 -11.14 -33.91 22.28
C ALA A 4 -10.83 -33.20 20.94
N VAL A 5 -11.74 -33.30 19.96
CA VAL A 5 -11.63 -32.57 18.68
C VAL A 5 -11.76 -31.05 18.90
N LEU A 6 -12.68 -30.62 19.78
CA LEU A 6 -12.83 -29.21 20.17
C LEU A 6 -11.61 -28.64 20.90
N LEU A 7 -10.97 -29.43 21.78
CA LEU A 7 -9.74 -29.03 22.47
C LEU A 7 -8.54 -28.91 21.51
N VAL A 8 -8.42 -29.82 20.55
CA VAL A 8 -7.34 -29.75 19.53
C VAL A 8 -7.55 -28.56 18.58
N ALA A 9 -8.79 -28.27 18.17
CA ALA A 9 -9.11 -27.12 17.34
C ALA A 9 -8.85 -25.76 18.03
N SER A 10 -9.04 -25.69 19.35
CA SER A 10 -8.76 -24.47 20.13
C SER A 10 -7.25 -24.27 20.39
N VAL A 11 -6.47 -25.35 20.48
CA VAL A 11 -4.99 -25.27 20.57
C VAL A 11 -4.33 -24.92 19.22
N LEU A 12 -4.98 -25.25 18.10
CA LEU A 12 -4.55 -24.86 16.74
C LEU A 12 -4.84 -23.40 16.38
N SER A 13 -5.48 -22.65 17.29
CA SER A 13 -5.55 -21.19 17.21
C SER A 13 -4.21 -20.60 17.64
N VAL A 14 -3.15 -20.88 16.87
CA VAL A 14 -1.84 -20.27 17.08
C VAL A 14 -2.03 -18.77 16.84
N GLY A 15 -2.06 -18.00 17.93
CA GLY A 15 -2.02 -16.55 17.86
C GLY A 15 -0.83 -16.13 17.02
N THR A 16 -1.05 -15.23 16.06
CA THR A 16 0.04 -14.76 15.21
C THR A 16 0.99 -13.92 16.07
N LEU A 17 2.28 -14.26 16.05
CA LEU A 17 3.31 -13.36 16.59
C LEU A 17 3.54 -12.26 15.55
N ALA A 18 2.74 -11.21 15.64
CA ALA A 18 2.88 -10.01 14.80
C ALA A 18 3.66 -8.92 15.55
N LEU A 19 4.24 -8.00 14.78
CA LEU A 19 4.87 -6.80 15.35
C LEU A 19 3.78 -5.91 15.98
N ASP A 20 3.78 -5.79 17.31
CA ASP A 20 2.86 -4.92 18.04
C ASP A 20 3.36 -3.47 18.05
N ASN A 21 3.35 -2.83 16.88
CA ASN A 21 3.78 -1.44 16.71
C ASN A 21 2.63 -0.40 16.87
N GLY A 22 1.44 -0.85 17.28
CA GLY A 22 0.28 0.02 17.45
C GLY A 22 -0.45 0.43 16.16
N LEU A 23 0.07 0.09 14.97
CA LEU A 23 -0.54 0.42 13.69
C LEU A 23 -1.53 -0.65 13.21
N MET A 24 -2.36 -0.29 12.23
CA MET A 24 -3.29 -1.20 11.54
C MET A 24 -4.18 -2.04 12.48
N ARG A 25 -4.67 -1.42 13.56
CA ARG A 25 -5.64 -2.05 14.48
C ARG A 25 -6.97 -2.40 13.80
N THR A 26 -7.27 -1.75 12.69
CA THR A 26 -8.26 -2.14 11.68
C THR A 26 -7.54 -2.36 10.35
N PRO A 27 -8.13 -3.11 9.40
CA PRO A 27 -7.57 -3.24 8.06
C PRO A 27 -7.28 -1.86 7.43
N PRO A 28 -6.11 -1.64 6.81
CA PRO A 28 -5.79 -0.38 6.15
C PRO A 28 -6.74 -0.11 4.98
N MET A 29 -7.15 1.15 4.85
CA MET A 29 -7.95 1.62 3.73
C MET A 29 -7.20 2.76 3.03
N GLY A 30 -7.07 2.67 1.71
CA GLY A 30 -6.32 3.64 0.92
C GLY A 30 -6.33 3.29 -0.55
N TRP A 31 -5.39 3.89 -1.28
CA TRP A 31 -5.19 3.69 -2.71
C TRP A 31 -3.75 3.25 -2.98
N LEU A 32 -3.56 2.39 -3.99
CA LEU A 32 -2.26 1.83 -4.38
C LEU A 32 -2.18 1.77 -5.91
N ALA A 33 -1.09 2.27 -6.49
CA ALA A 33 -0.98 2.54 -7.93
C ALA A 33 -1.02 1.28 -8.83
N TRP A 34 -0.51 0.15 -8.35
CA TRP A 34 -0.14 -1.01 -9.15
C TRP A 34 -1.24 -1.56 -10.04
N GLU A 35 -2.42 -1.83 -9.51
CA GLU A 35 -3.43 -2.59 -10.27
C GLU A 35 -3.83 -1.85 -11.55
N ARG A 36 -4.02 -0.53 -11.45
CA ARG A 36 -4.47 0.34 -12.54
C ARG A 36 -3.34 0.93 -13.38
N PHE A 37 -2.22 1.31 -12.76
CA PHE A 37 -1.14 2.09 -13.42
C PHE A 37 0.11 1.25 -13.72
N ARG A 38 0.29 0.13 -13.01
CA ARG A 38 1.41 -0.82 -13.21
C ARG A 38 2.76 -0.09 -13.18
N CYS A 39 3.61 -0.34 -14.16
CA CYS A 39 4.95 0.23 -14.31
C CYS A 39 5.02 1.13 -15.55
N ASP A 40 4.00 1.97 -15.75
CA ASP A 40 4.03 2.97 -16.82
C ASP A 40 4.99 4.10 -16.45
N ILE A 41 6.10 4.23 -17.15
CA ILE A 41 7.11 5.26 -16.92
C ILE A 41 7.27 6.22 -18.12
N ASP A 42 6.43 6.09 -19.15
CA ASP A 42 6.49 6.94 -20.35
C ASP A 42 5.69 8.23 -20.12
N CYS A 43 6.26 9.13 -19.33
CA CYS A 43 5.63 10.41 -19.03
C CYS A 43 5.58 11.39 -20.20
N ASP A 44 6.33 11.15 -21.28
CA ASP A 44 6.30 12.00 -22.46
C ASP A 44 5.05 11.71 -23.30
N GLN A 45 4.69 10.42 -23.45
CA GLN A 45 3.54 9.99 -24.23
C GLN A 45 2.26 9.81 -23.39
N ASP A 46 2.38 9.43 -22.12
CA ASP A 46 1.24 9.28 -21.20
C ASP A 46 1.43 10.05 -19.86
N PRO A 47 1.54 11.39 -19.91
CA PRO A 47 1.85 12.22 -18.74
C PRO A 47 0.81 12.18 -17.62
N LYS A 48 -0.40 11.66 -17.89
CA LYS A 48 -1.49 11.58 -16.92
C LYS A 48 -1.57 10.23 -16.20
N ASN A 49 -0.95 9.19 -16.74
CA ASN A 49 -0.99 7.85 -16.15
C ASN A 49 0.39 7.32 -15.73
N CYS A 50 1.49 7.91 -16.22
CA CYS A 50 2.81 7.47 -15.82
C CYS A 50 3.04 7.64 -14.30
N ILE A 51 3.86 6.76 -13.73
CA ILE A 51 4.31 6.79 -12.34
C ILE A 51 5.17 8.05 -12.13
N SER A 52 4.52 9.09 -11.60
CA SER A 52 5.10 10.42 -11.41
C SER A 52 4.53 11.09 -10.16
N GLU A 53 5.23 12.09 -9.62
CA GLU A 53 4.74 12.91 -8.49
C GLU A 53 3.35 13.50 -8.76
N ASN A 54 3.08 13.91 -10.01
CA ASN A 54 1.79 14.46 -10.42
C ASN A 54 0.66 13.45 -10.23
N LEU A 55 0.85 12.18 -10.63
CA LEU A 55 -0.15 11.14 -10.44
C LEU A 55 -0.51 10.97 -8.96
N PHE A 56 0.50 10.90 -8.08
CA PHE A 56 0.26 10.71 -6.64
C PHE A 56 -0.35 11.95 -5.98
N THR A 57 0.03 13.15 -6.42
CA THR A 57 -0.56 14.42 -5.95
C THR A 57 -2.03 14.51 -6.36
N ASP A 58 -2.34 14.22 -7.62
CA ASP A 58 -3.71 14.20 -8.15
C ASP A 58 -4.57 13.20 -7.38
N MET A 59 -4.07 11.99 -7.12
CA MET A 59 -4.79 10.97 -6.34
C MET A 59 -4.99 11.39 -4.88
N ALA A 60 -4.00 12.01 -4.25
CA ALA A 60 -4.14 12.56 -2.90
C ALA A 60 -5.24 13.65 -2.86
N ASP A 61 -5.28 14.53 -3.87
CA ASP A 61 -6.33 15.53 -4.03
C ASP A 61 -7.71 14.90 -4.21
N ARG A 62 -7.85 13.88 -5.07
CA ARG A 62 -9.12 13.14 -5.23
C ARG A 62 -9.55 12.48 -3.92
N LEU A 63 -8.63 11.85 -3.20
CA LEU A 63 -8.94 11.22 -1.92
C LEU A 63 -9.48 12.24 -0.90
N SER A 64 -8.92 13.45 -0.87
CA SER A 64 -9.35 14.50 0.05
C SER A 64 -10.60 15.25 -0.40
N GLN A 65 -10.79 15.49 -1.70
CA GLN A 65 -11.86 16.34 -2.23
C GLN A 65 -13.14 15.56 -2.54
N ASP A 66 -13.02 14.28 -2.86
CA ASP A 66 -14.16 13.46 -3.33
C ASP A 66 -14.76 12.60 -2.19
N GLY A 67 -14.34 12.80 -0.94
CA GLY A 67 -14.91 12.17 0.26
C GLY A 67 -14.32 10.80 0.65
N TRP A 68 -13.35 10.26 -0.08
CA TRP A 68 -12.71 8.97 0.25
C TRP A 68 -12.00 9.01 1.60
N LYS A 69 -11.30 10.10 1.89
CA LYS A 69 -10.64 10.32 3.17
C LYS A 69 -11.64 10.30 4.33
N ASP A 70 -12.81 10.91 4.15
CA ASP A 70 -13.86 10.96 5.17
C ASP A 70 -14.47 9.57 5.43
N LEU A 71 -14.40 8.68 4.44
CA LEU A 71 -14.79 7.26 4.56
C LEU A 71 -13.66 6.36 5.09
N GLY A 72 -12.48 6.91 5.39
CA GLY A 72 -11.35 6.19 5.98
C GLY A 72 -10.25 5.76 5.02
N TYR A 73 -10.32 6.10 3.73
CA TYR A 73 -9.23 5.83 2.77
C TYR A 73 -8.12 6.89 2.94
N VAL A 74 -7.13 6.59 3.78
CA VAL A 74 -6.14 7.58 4.26
C VAL A 74 -4.72 7.33 3.80
N TYR A 75 -4.45 6.20 3.15
CA TYR A 75 -3.12 5.87 2.62
C TYR A 75 -3.06 6.11 1.10
N VAL A 76 -1.98 6.76 0.64
CA VAL A 76 -1.59 6.86 -0.77
C VAL A 76 -0.27 6.09 -0.91
N ASN A 77 -0.32 4.93 -1.55
CA ASN A 77 0.82 4.02 -1.62
C ASN A 77 1.46 4.04 -3.00
N ILE A 78 2.74 4.37 -3.03
CA ILE A 78 3.63 4.18 -4.18
C ILE A 78 3.99 2.70 -4.24
N ASP A 79 3.82 2.08 -5.41
CA ASP A 79 4.21 0.69 -5.67
C ASP A 79 5.53 0.63 -6.45
N ASP A 80 5.79 -0.39 -7.27
CA ASP A 80 7.04 -0.49 -8.04
C ASP A 80 7.25 0.66 -9.05
N CYS A 81 8.47 0.78 -9.57
CA CYS A 81 8.89 1.69 -10.65
C CYS A 81 8.97 3.19 -10.31
N TRP A 82 8.96 3.54 -9.02
CA TRP A 82 9.20 4.92 -8.57
C TRP A 82 10.67 5.31 -8.45
N SER A 83 11.57 4.33 -8.33
CA SER A 83 12.98 4.59 -8.02
C SER A 83 13.84 4.65 -9.27
N SER A 84 14.86 5.51 -9.23
CA SER A 84 16.02 5.45 -10.10
C SER A 84 16.63 4.04 -10.14
N LYS A 85 17.17 3.66 -11.31
CA LYS A 85 17.82 2.35 -11.51
C LYS A 85 19.06 2.15 -10.65
N GLU A 86 19.75 3.25 -10.33
CA GLU A 86 20.98 3.25 -9.55
C GLU A 86 20.78 4.01 -8.23
N ARG A 87 21.52 3.59 -7.20
CA ARG A 87 21.60 4.29 -5.91
C ARG A 87 22.59 5.45 -6.01
N ASP A 88 22.49 6.40 -5.09
CA ASP A 88 23.51 7.45 -4.97
C ASP A 88 24.86 6.89 -4.46
N GLU A 89 25.90 7.75 -4.43
CA GLU A 89 27.25 7.38 -3.99
C GLU A 89 27.33 6.85 -2.54
N LYS A 90 26.29 7.08 -1.74
CA LYS A 90 26.18 6.60 -0.34
C LYS A 90 25.30 5.36 -0.23
N GLY A 91 24.86 4.78 -1.35
CA GLY A 91 23.99 3.61 -1.39
C GLY A 91 22.53 3.89 -1.05
N ARG A 92 22.08 5.16 -1.07
CA ARG A 92 20.68 5.52 -0.79
C ARG A 92 19.83 5.39 -2.06
N LEU A 93 18.61 4.89 -1.91
CA LEU A 93 17.61 4.90 -2.97
C LEU A 93 17.32 6.34 -3.41
N GLN A 94 17.14 6.55 -4.72
CA GLN A 94 16.69 7.81 -5.31
C GLN A 94 15.38 7.55 -6.05
N PRO A 95 14.43 8.50 -6.04
CA PRO A 95 13.34 8.49 -7.01
C PRO A 95 13.88 8.68 -8.43
#